data_AF-A0A800AKM1-F1
#
_entry.id   AF-A0A800AKM1-F1
#
_cell.length_a   1.000
_cell.length_b   1.000
_cell.length_c   1.000
_cell.angle_alpha   90.00
_cell.angle_beta   90.00
_cell.angle_gamma   90.00
#
_symmetry.space_group_name_H-M   'P 1'
#
loop_
_entity.id
_entity.type
_entity.pdbx_description
1 polymer ?
#
loop_
_entity_poly.entity_id
_entity_poly.type
_entity_poly.pdbx_seq_one_letter_code
_entity_poly.pdbx_strand_id
1 'polypeptide(L)'
;MGIGLRRQHFLDAAENVQIRFKSSPFGRQSHGHDPHNSFTLNAYGDALLVNCVYRDWHGSDFHTKWCWSTKAHNAMLVNGEGQKPHSPDPFGNIVAWDFQEGADYAAESTQSLALEQEKAGVMIHYSAPEPLCFRQWSGYEPEIDEDYLESTNRPGFPMQWHLEASTSTKHEYMFVLTVLRLYRKGQQLESAPQTEQNDTAILLRVPSADDAMVTIALRKPGVTQASISGLEFTHFAIARKGEQEWRLAGKQVGE
;
A
#
# COMPACT_ATOMS: atom_id res chain seq x y z
N MET A 1 2.97 -10.06 17.83
CA MET A 1 3.11 -10.16 16.36
C MET A 1 1.88 -9.52 15.74
N GLY A 2 2.00 -8.35 15.09
CA GLY A 2 0.88 -7.69 14.42
C GLY A 2 1.05 -7.79 12.91
N ILE A 3 0.74 -8.96 12.37
CA ILE A 3 0.74 -9.23 10.93
C ILE A 3 -0.72 -9.47 10.53
N GLY A 4 -1.25 -8.61 9.68
CA GLY A 4 -2.53 -8.84 9.03
C GLY A 4 -2.28 -9.65 7.76
N LEU A 5 -2.90 -10.82 7.66
CA LEU A 5 -2.93 -11.60 6.42
C LEU A 5 -4.38 -11.87 6.07
N ARG A 6 -4.81 -11.43 4.88
CA ARG A 6 -6.12 -11.81 4.34
C ARG A 6 -5.91 -12.56 3.03
N ARG A 7 -6.66 -13.66 2.88
CA ARG A 7 -6.75 -14.46 1.66
C ARG A 7 -8.24 -14.65 1.35
N GLN A 8 -8.62 -14.53 0.08
CA GLN A 8 -10.02 -14.76 -0.32
C GLN A 8 -10.29 -16.22 -0.65
N HIS A 9 -9.32 -16.91 -1.26
CA HIS A 9 -9.44 -18.33 -1.64
C HIS A 9 -8.26 -19.14 -1.12
N PHE A 10 -8.54 -20.18 -0.34
CA PHE A 10 -7.51 -20.98 0.32
C PHE A 10 -6.98 -22.14 -0.54
N LEU A 11 -7.74 -22.54 -1.56
CA LEU A 11 -7.50 -23.78 -2.30
C LEU A 11 -6.99 -23.55 -3.73
N ASP A 12 -7.16 -22.33 -4.27
CA ASP A 12 -6.70 -21.99 -5.62
C ASP A 12 -5.99 -20.64 -5.63
N ALA A 13 -4.71 -20.65 -6.00
CA ALA A 13 -3.91 -19.43 -6.12
C ALA A 13 -4.38 -18.54 -7.27
N ALA A 14 -4.97 -19.10 -8.33
CA ALA A 14 -5.48 -18.35 -9.48
C ALA A 14 -6.70 -17.49 -9.12
N GLU A 15 -7.41 -17.84 -8.05
CA GLU A 15 -8.54 -17.06 -7.52
C GLU A 15 -8.17 -16.24 -6.28
N ASN A 16 -6.95 -16.41 -5.76
CA ASN A 16 -6.58 -15.83 -4.48
C ASN A 16 -6.06 -14.40 -4.60
N VAL A 17 -6.65 -13.50 -3.81
CA VAL A 17 -6.09 -12.20 -3.48
C VAL A 17 -5.49 -12.26 -2.08
N GLN A 18 -4.22 -11.89 -1.96
CA GLN A 18 -3.49 -11.84 -0.70
C GLN A 18 -2.87 -10.47 -0.47
N ILE A 19 -3.27 -9.83 0.63
CA ILE A 19 -2.54 -8.70 1.22
C ILE A 19 -1.88 -9.15 2.51
N ARG A 20 -0.63 -8.74 2.69
CA ARG A 20 0.09 -8.82 3.97
C ARG A 20 0.36 -7.39 4.43
N PHE A 21 0.03 -7.08 5.66
CA PHE A 21 0.41 -5.83 6.31
C PHE A 21 1.18 -6.12 7.59
N LYS A 22 2.19 -5.30 7.87
CA LYS A 22 2.94 -5.39 9.13
C LYS A 22 2.75 -4.14 9.97
N SER A 23 2.28 -4.32 11.21
CA SER A 23 2.28 -3.31 12.27
C SER A 23 2.54 -4.00 13.59
N SER A 24 3.81 -4.11 13.98
CA SER A 24 4.24 -4.95 15.10
C SER A 24 4.58 -4.12 16.34
N PRO A 25 4.22 -4.55 17.56
CA PRO A 25 4.75 -3.92 18.77
C PRO A 25 6.22 -4.28 19.04
N PHE A 26 6.82 -5.19 18.26
CA PHE A 26 8.20 -5.67 18.42
C PHE A 26 9.21 -5.01 17.47
N GLY A 27 8.83 -3.89 16.85
CA GLY A 27 9.74 -3.18 15.96
C GLY A 27 10.13 -3.99 14.71
N ARG A 28 11.37 -3.73 14.27
CA ARG A 28 12.06 -4.32 13.12
C ARG A 28 13.25 -5.20 13.54
N GLN A 29 13.20 -5.75 14.74
CA GLN A 29 14.34 -6.46 15.33
C GLN A 29 14.64 -7.79 14.63
N SER A 30 15.91 -8.21 14.72
CA SER A 30 16.39 -9.50 14.19
C SER A 30 15.96 -9.67 12.72
N HIS A 31 15.33 -10.79 12.38
CA HIS A 31 14.84 -11.10 11.02
C HIS A 31 13.59 -10.32 10.59
N GLY A 32 13.06 -9.43 11.43
CA GLY A 32 11.86 -8.65 11.15
C GLY A 32 12.12 -7.38 10.34
N HIS A 33 12.83 -7.45 9.22
CA HIS A 33 13.31 -6.25 8.49
C HIS A 33 12.18 -5.32 7.99
N ASP A 34 11.02 -5.87 7.65
CA ASP A 34 9.89 -5.12 7.11
C ASP A 34 9.55 -3.91 8.01
N PRO A 35 9.51 -2.68 7.46
CA PRO A 35 9.11 -1.49 8.20
C PRO A 35 7.64 -1.57 8.60
N HIS A 36 7.27 -0.83 9.63
CA HIS A 36 5.90 -0.76 10.07
C HIS A 36 5.03 -0.07 9.02
N ASN A 37 3.80 -0.50 8.93
CA ASN A 37 2.84 -0.12 7.92
C ASN A 37 3.28 -0.41 6.48
N SER A 38 4.18 -1.37 6.31
CA SER A 38 4.48 -1.93 4.99
C SER A 38 3.46 -2.98 4.58
N PHE A 39 3.36 -3.18 3.27
CA PHE A 39 2.51 -4.22 2.71
C PHE A 39 3.12 -4.94 1.50
N THR A 40 2.57 -6.12 1.21
CA THR A 40 2.78 -6.82 -0.06
C THR A 40 1.43 -7.26 -0.62
N LEU A 41 1.31 -7.32 -1.93
CA LEU A 41 0.09 -7.65 -2.64
C LEU A 41 0.34 -8.72 -3.71
N ASN A 42 -0.35 -9.84 -3.58
CA ASN A 42 -0.44 -10.87 -4.62
C ASN A 42 -1.90 -11.01 -5.03
N ALA A 43 -2.17 -11.21 -6.32
CA ALA A 43 -3.52 -11.43 -6.83
C ALA A 43 -3.49 -12.39 -8.02
N TYR A 44 -4.46 -13.29 -8.06
CA TYR A 44 -4.72 -14.22 -9.16
C TYR A 44 -3.48 -15.02 -9.64
N GLY A 45 -2.62 -15.38 -8.69
CA GLY A 45 -1.41 -16.16 -8.94
C GLY A 45 -0.17 -15.32 -9.26
N ASP A 46 -0.28 -13.99 -9.34
CA ASP A 46 0.84 -13.09 -9.60
C ASP A 46 1.24 -12.29 -8.36
N ALA A 47 2.55 -11.98 -8.29
CA ALA A 47 3.11 -11.08 -7.30
C ALA A 47 3.14 -9.65 -7.89
N LEU A 48 2.25 -8.79 -7.38
CA LEU A 48 2.04 -7.44 -7.91
C LEU A 48 2.92 -6.42 -7.19
N LEU A 49 2.77 -6.31 -5.87
CA LEU A 49 3.55 -5.38 -5.04
C LEU A 49 4.39 -6.19 -4.05
N VAL A 50 5.68 -6.30 -4.34
CA VAL A 50 6.63 -7.15 -3.60
C VAL A 50 7.61 -6.33 -2.79
N ASN A 51 8.27 -6.97 -1.81
CA ASN A 51 9.45 -6.39 -1.18
C ASN A 51 10.67 -6.66 -2.07
N CYS A 52 11.55 -5.68 -2.16
CA CYS A 52 12.77 -5.73 -2.95
C CYS A 52 13.97 -6.11 -2.09
N VAL A 53 13.91 -7.32 -1.51
CA VAL A 53 14.79 -7.76 -0.42
C VAL A 53 15.48 -9.10 -0.71
N TYR A 54 15.83 -9.37 -1.98
CA TYR A 54 16.80 -10.42 -2.28
C TYR A 54 18.06 -10.22 -1.46
N ARG A 55 18.76 -11.30 -1.11
CA ARG A 55 19.95 -11.23 -0.26
C ARG A 55 21.10 -11.99 -0.88
N ASP A 56 22.18 -11.27 -1.09
CA ASP A 56 23.53 -11.75 -1.39
C ASP A 56 24.06 -12.50 -0.17
N TRP A 57 24.87 -11.87 0.68
CA TRP A 57 25.35 -12.46 1.93
C TRP A 57 24.98 -11.59 3.12
N HIS A 58 24.91 -12.23 4.29
CA HIS A 58 24.49 -11.55 5.49
C HIS A 58 25.53 -10.54 5.95
N GLY A 59 25.17 -9.26 5.91
CA GLY A 59 26.01 -8.16 6.41
C GLY A 59 26.77 -7.43 5.31
N SER A 60 26.53 -7.75 4.04
CA SER A 60 27.02 -6.96 2.91
C SER A 60 26.46 -5.53 2.93
N ASP A 61 27.06 -4.67 2.12
CA ASP A 61 26.58 -3.31 1.92
C ASP A 61 25.15 -3.31 1.33
N PHE A 62 24.87 -4.15 0.33
CA PHE A 62 23.52 -4.33 -0.21
C PHE A 62 22.54 -4.79 0.87
N HIS A 63 22.89 -5.82 1.64
CA HIS A 63 22.02 -6.32 2.70
C HIS A 63 21.71 -5.25 3.76
N THR A 64 22.73 -4.54 4.23
CA THR A 64 22.60 -3.62 5.37
C THR A 64 22.04 -2.26 4.99
N LYS A 65 22.36 -1.75 3.79
CA LYS A 65 21.96 -0.42 3.33
C LYS A 65 20.70 -0.44 2.46
N TRP A 66 20.46 -1.54 1.73
CA TRP A 66 19.26 -1.69 0.90
C TRP A 66 18.19 -2.56 1.54
N CYS A 67 18.46 -3.86 1.78
CA CYS A 67 17.42 -4.80 2.22
C CYS A 67 16.80 -4.44 3.57
N TRP A 68 17.54 -3.75 4.44
CA TRP A 68 17.05 -3.26 5.73
C TRP A 68 16.44 -1.85 5.64
N SER A 69 16.49 -1.20 4.49
CA SER A 69 15.92 0.13 4.30
C SER A 69 14.40 0.08 4.16
N THR A 70 13.73 1.21 4.41
CA THR A 70 12.30 1.33 4.09
C THR A 70 12.06 1.38 2.59
N LYS A 71 13.02 1.90 1.81
CA LYS A 71 12.96 2.02 0.34
C LYS A 71 12.82 0.68 -0.39
N ALA A 72 13.31 -0.40 0.22
CA ALA A 72 13.17 -1.76 -0.30
C ALA A 72 11.75 -2.36 -0.08
N HIS A 73 10.82 -1.62 0.52
CA HIS A 73 9.48 -2.10 0.89
C HIS A 73 8.40 -1.13 0.43
N ASN A 74 7.15 -1.61 0.31
CA ASN A 74 6.00 -0.73 0.04
C ASN A 74 5.58 -0.02 1.34
N ALA A 75 6.23 1.09 1.66
CA ALA A 75 6.01 1.86 2.88
C ALA A 75 6.32 3.36 2.69
N MET A 76 5.81 4.17 3.61
CA MET A 76 6.01 5.61 3.61
C MET A 76 7.42 6.01 4.04
N LEU A 77 7.98 7.02 3.36
CA LEU A 77 9.14 7.79 3.81
C LEU A 77 8.67 9.15 4.33
N VAL A 78 9.35 9.70 5.33
CA VAL A 78 9.11 11.07 5.82
C VAL A 78 10.35 11.90 5.49
N ASN A 79 10.18 12.94 4.67
CA ASN A 79 11.29 13.75 4.15
C ASN A 79 12.37 12.92 3.43
N GLY A 80 11.98 11.86 2.73
CA GLY A 80 12.90 10.92 2.06
C GLY A 80 13.58 9.91 2.99
N GLU A 81 13.32 9.99 4.30
CA GLU A 81 13.89 9.10 5.31
C GLU A 81 12.94 7.97 5.69
N GLY A 82 13.52 6.78 5.80
CA GLY A 82 12.82 5.58 6.24
C GLY A 82 12.81 5.41 7.74
N GLN A 83 12.06 4.42 8.21
CA GLN A 83 12.15 3.99 9.61
C GLN A 83 13.55 3.44 9.92
N LYS A 84 13.99 3.63 11.17
CA LYS A 84 15.28 3.13 11.64
C LYS A 84 15.38 1.60 11.46
N PRO A 85 16.40 1.07 10.77
CA PRO A 85 16.64 -0.37 10.68
C PRO A 85 16.91 -1.01 12.05
N HIS A 86 16.53 -2.28 12.21
CA HIS A 86 16.78 -3.08 13.43
C HIS A 86 16.39 -2.41 14.76
N SER A 87 15.33 -1.60 14.77
CA SER A 87 14.89 -0.92 15.98
C SER A 87 13.78 -1.69 16.72
N PRO A 88 13.74 -1.71 18.07
CA PRO A 88 12.54 -2.09 18.85
C PRO A 88 11.32 -1.22 18.59
N ASP A 89 11.53 0.00 18.06
CA ASP A 89 10.54 1.06 18.11
C ASP A 89 9.18 0.61 17.52
N PRO A 90 8.09 0.67 18.31
CA PRO A 90 6.77 0.24 17.87
C PRO A 90 6.13 1.33 17.03
N PHE A 91 6.49 1.41 15.75
CA PHE A 91 5.80 2.29 14.83
C PHE A 91 4.52 1.61 14.33
N GLY A 92 3.43 2.35 14.18
CA GLY A 92 2.24 1.89 13.47
C GLY A 92 1.11 1.29 14.32
N ASN A 93 -0.11 1.63 13.91
CA ASN A 93 -1.35 1.02 14.37
C ASN A 93 -2.22 0.75 13.15
N ILE A 94 -2.90 -0.39 13.18
CA ILE A 94 -3.88 -0.79 12.18
C ILE A 94 -5.23 -0.20 12.59
N VAL A 95 -5.84 0.67 11.76
CA VAL A 95 -7.06 1.41 12.13
C VAL A 95 -8.33 1.04 11.35
N ALA A 96 -8.26 0.39 10.17
CA ALA A 96 -9.41 -0.08 9.36
C ALA A 96 -8.98 -0.78 8.05
N TRP A 97 -9.86 -1.58 7.40
CA TRP A 97 -9.60 -2.26 6.09
C TRP A 97 -10.87 -2.58 5.26
N ASP A 98 -10.81 -2.43 3.92
CA ASP A 98 -11.81 -2.91 2.91
C ASP A 98 -11.16 -3.13 1.50
N PHE A 99 -11.73 -3.96 0.59
CA PHE A 99 -11.10 -4.41 -0.69
C PHE A 99 -12.08 -4.44 -1.89
N GLN A 100 -11.70 -3.97 -3.10
CA GLN A 100 -12.41 -4.16 -4.40
C GLN A 100 -11.47 -4.05 -5.65
N GLU A 101 -11.94 -4.42 -6.86
CA GLU A 101 -11.20 -4.61 -8.14
C GLU A 101 -11.21 -3.36 -9.11
N GLY A 102 -10.23 -3.19 -10.04
CA GLY A 102 -10.16 -2.08 -11.05
C GLY A 102 -8.84 -1.77 -11.84
N ALA A 103 -8.93 -1.13 -13.04
CA ALA A 103 -8.01 -0.74 -14.18
C ALA A 103 -8.02 0.78 -14.48
N ASP A 104 -7.33 1.43 -15.44
CA ASP A 104 -6.03 1.27 -16.15
C ASP A 104 -5.48 2.71 -16.43
N TYR A 105 -4.17 2.87 -16.70
CA TYR A 105 -3.42 4.12 -17.02
C TYR A 105 -2.67 4.85 -15.87
N ALA A 106 -1.41 5.19 -16.15
CA ALA A 106 -0.59 6.09 -15.33
C ALA A 106 -0.61 7.50 -15.94
N ALA A 107 -1.21 8.45 -15.22
CA ALA A 107 -1.11 9.87 -15.54
C ALA A 107 -0.90 10.66 -14.26
N GLU A 108 0.09 11.56 -14.27
CA GLU A 108 0.20 12.59 -13.24
C GLU A 108 -1.07 13.45 -13.19
N SER A 109 -1.75 13.65 -14.33
CA SER A 109 -3.03 14.37 -14.40
C SER A 109 -4.19 13.64 -13.71
N THR A 110 -4.12 12.30 -13.58
CA THR A 110 -5.17 11.47 -12.97
C THR A 110 -4.78 10.92 -11.60
N GLN A 111 -3.58 11.23 -11.11
CA GLN A 111 -3.06 10.77 -9.82
C GLN A 111 -3.20 9.25 -9.64
N SER A 112 -2.95 8.52 -10.73
CA SER A 112 -3.13 7.07 -10.80
C SER A 112 -1.93 6.37 -11.43
N LEU A 113 -1.75 5.08 -11.12
CA LEU A 113 -0.68 4.22 -11.61
C LEU A 113 -1.19 2.80 -11.85
N ALA A 114 -0.78 2.18 -12.95
CA ALA A 114 -1.06 0.77 -13.21
C ALA A 114 0.22 -0.06 -13.14
N LEU A 115 0.10 -1.28 -12.63
CA LEU A 115 1.09 -2.34 -12.78
C LEU A 115 0.36 -3.58 -13.27
N GLU A 116 0.80 -4.15 -14.40
CA GLU A 116 0.26 -5.39 -14.95
C GLU A 116 1.38 -6.44 -15.08
N GLN A 117 1.07 -7.67 -14.68
CA GLN A 117 1.91 -8.86 -14.80
C GLN A 117 1.31 -9.83 -15.83
N GLU A 118 1.67 -11.11 -15.77
CA GLU A 118 1.24 -12.10 -16.77
C GLU A 118 -0.27 -12.40 -16.71
N LYS A 119 -0.84 -12.45 -15.50
CA LYS A 119 -2.21 -12.89 -15.21
C LYS A 119 -3.06 -11.81 -14.56
N ALA A 120 -2.44 -10.84 -13.89
CA ALA A 120 -3.14 -9.85 -13.08
C ALA A 120 -2.48 -8.48 -13.13
N GLY A 121 -3.22 -7.45 -12.72
CA GLY A 121 -2.68 -6.15 -12.43
C GLY A 121 -3.30 -5.47 -11.22
N VAL A 122 -2.77 -4.31 -10.88
CA VAL A 122 -3.30 -3.39 -9.88
C VAL A 122 -3.32 -1.96 -10.44
N MET A 123 -4.47 -1.33 -10.36
CA MET A 123 -4.61 0.12 -10.46
C MET A 123 -4.51 0.74 -9.07
N ILE A 124 -3.66 1.75 -8.95
CA ILE A 124 -3.43 2.52 -7.74
C ILE A 124 -3.96 3.93 -8.00
N HIS A 125 -4.94 4.37 -7.22
CA HIS A 125 -5.40 5.75 -7.23
C HIS A 125 -4.95 6.46 -5.95
N TYR A 126 -4.37 7.65 -6.09
CA TYR A 126 -4.05 8.53 -4.97
C TYR A 126 -5.08 9.65 -4.90
N SER A 127 -5.60 9.87 -3.69
CA SER A 127 -6.30 11.10 -3.34
C SER A 127 -5.52 11.78 -2.23
N ALA A 128 -4.96 12.94 -2.57
CA ALA A 128 -4.19 13.79 -1.68
C ALA A 128 -4.70 15.24 -1.76
N PRO A 129 -4.40 16.09 -0.76
CA PRO A 129 -4.77 17.51 -0.78
C PRO A 129 -4.10 18.32 -1.91
N GLU A 130 -2.99 17.81 -2.44
CA GLU A 130 -2.28 18.37 -3.59
C GLU A 130 -1.91 17.24 -4.58
N PRO A 131 -1.66 17.55 -5.86
CA PRO A 131 -1.10 16.60 -6.80
C PRO A 131 0.26 16.09 -6.31
N LEU A 132 0.43 14.77 -6.30
CA LEU A 132 1.70 14.11 -6.03
C LEU A 132 2.57 14.08 -7.28
N CYS A 133 3.88 14.18 -7.06
CA CYS A 133 4.90 13.93 -8.08
C CYS A 133 5.24 12.45 -8.09
N PHE A 134 5.44 11.88 -9.28
CA PHE A 134 5.83 10.49 -9.44
C PHE A 134 7.28 10.38 -9.91
N ARG A 135 8.03 9.47 -9.28
CA ARG A 135 9.37 9.09 -9.70
C ARG A 135 9.44 7.59 -9.83
N GLN A 136 9.93 7.12 -10.98
CA GLN A 136 10.20 5.71 -11.24
C GLN A 136 11.70 5.49 -11.44
N TRP A 137 12.22 4.39 -10.93
CA TRP A 137 13.60 3.95 -11.17
C TRP A 137 13.68 2.42 -11.09
N SER A 138 14.83 1.88 -11.48
CA SER A 138 15.10 0.43 -11.45
C SER A 138 16.44 0.15 -10.78
N GLY A 139 16.59 -1.07 -10.29
CA GLY A 139 17.83 -1.53 -9.67
C GLY A 139 17.94 -1.12 -8.20
N TYR A 140 19.17 -1.17 -7.71
CA TYR A 140 19.45 -1.23 -6.28
C TYR A 140 20.53 -0.22 -5.91
N GLU A 141 20.38 0.46 -4.78
CA GLU A 141 21.42 1.34 -4.25
C GLU A 141 21.68 1.10 -2.75
N PRO A 142 22.85 0.58 -2.36
CA PRO A 142 23.98 0.19 -3.21
C PRO A 142 23.67 -1.02 -4.10
N GLU A 143 24.51 -1.26 -5.11
CA GLU A 143 24.40 -2.40 -6.01
C GLU A 143 24.64 -3.73 -5.28
N ILE A 144 24.20 -4.82 -5.89
CA ILE A 144 24.36 -6.18 -5.39
C ILE A 144 25.84 -6.59 -5.50
N ASP A 145 26.33 -7.40 -4.55
CA ASP A 145 27.64 -8.03 -4.64
C ASP A 145 27.63 -9.17 -5.69
N GLU A 146 27.77 -8.80 -6.97
CA GLU A 146 27.76 -9.74 -8.11
C GLU A 146 28.93 -10.74 -8.03
N ASP A 147 30.12 -10.28 -7.65
CA ASP A 147 31.31 -11.13 -7.45
C ASP A 147 31.04 -12.26 -6.44
N TYR A 148 30.36 -11.93 -5.32
CA TYR A 148 29.95 -12.94 -4.35
C TYR A 148 28.94 -13.94 -4.93
N LEU A 149 27.94 -13.46 -5.67
CA LEU A 149 26.95 -14.35 -6.30
C LEU A 149 27.60 -15.30 -7.29
N GLU A 150 28.50 -14.80 -8.14
CA GLU A 150 29.27 -15.62 -9.08
C GLU A 150 30.16 -16.63 -8.35
N SER A 151 30.93 -16.19 -7.35
CA SER A 151 31.84 -17.07 -6.59
C SER A 151 31.12 -18.21 -5.86
N THR A 152 29.83 -18.02 -5.54
CA THR A 152 28.98 -19.02 -4.87
C THR A 152 28.04 -19.75 -5.82
N ASN A 153 28.17 -19.52 -7.14
CA ASN A 153 27.32 -20.10 -8.18
C ASN A 153 25.82 -19.87 -7.90
N ARG A 154 25.48 -18.69 -7.37
CA ARG A 154 24.10 -18.25 -7.13
C ARG A 154 23.62 -17.42 -8.31
N PRO A 155 22.34 -17.56 -8.72
CA PRO A 155 21.80 -16.73 -9.79
C PRO A 155 21.79 -15.25 -9.38
N GLY A 156 21.98 -14.38 -10.36
CA GLY A 156 21.75 -12.94 -10.22
C GLY A 156 20.32 -12.64 -9.76
N PHE A 157 20.13 -11.47 -9.16
CA PHE A 157 18.79 -11.04 -8.75
C PHE A 157 18.06 -10.42 -9.93
N PRO A 158 16.73 -10.60 -10.03
CA PRO A 158 15.97 -9.95 -11.08
C PRO A 158 16.08 -8.43 -10.93
N MET A 159 16.04 -7.70 -12.04
CA MET A 159 15.87 -6.25 -11.99
C MET A 159 14.48 -5.95 -11.41
N GLN A 160 14.44 -5.14 -10.35
CA GLN A 160 13.20 -4.67 -9.74
C GLN A 160 12.98 -3.20 -10.09
N TRP A 161 11.71 -2.85 -10.28
CA TRP A 161 11.27 -1.49 -10.55
C TRP A 161 10.68 -0.90 -9.27
N HIS A 162 10.86 0.40 -9.12
CA HIS A 162 10.43 1.16 -7.96
C HIS A 162 9.64 2.37 -8.41
N LEU A 163 8.70 2.76 -7.54
CA LEU A 163 7.95 3.98 -7.73
C LEU A 163 7.80 4.70 -6.39
N GLU A 164 7.97 6.01 -6.45
CA GLU A 164 7.75 6.94 -5.36
C GLU A 164 6.65 7.94 -5.78
N ALA A 165 5.70 8.15 -4.88
CA ALA A 165 4.72 9.23 -4.95
C ALA A 165 5.01 10.21 -3.82
N SER A 166 5.36 11.45 -4.16
CA SER A 166 5.82 12.45 -3.19
C SER A 166 5.02 13.74 -3.28
N THR A 167 4.94 14.46 -2.16
CA THR A 167 4.42 15.83 -2.14
C THR A 167 5.40 16.76 -2.85
N SER A 168 4.89 17.82 -3.45
CA SER A 168 5.73 18.86 -4.07
C SER A 168 6.11 19.94 -3.07
N THR A 169 5.30 20.09 -2.01
CA THR A 169 5.55 21.04 -0.92
C THR A 169 5.65 20.32 0.42
N LYS A 170 6.21 21.01 1.42
CA LYS A 170 6.35 20.47 2.78
C LYS A 170 5.07 20.70 3.56
N HIS A 171 4.60 19.64 4.22
CA HIS A 171 3.43 19.67 5.07
C HIS A 171 3.78 19.10 6.44
N GLU A 172 3.28 19.71 7.51
CA GLU A 172 3.43 19.19 8.87
C GLU A 172 2.60 17.92 9.07
N TYR A 173 1.40 17.89 8.48
CA TYR A 173 0.50 16.76 8.46
C TYR A 173 -0.12 16.60 7.08
N MET A 174 -0.24 15.37 6.61
CA MET A 174 -0.97 15.06 5.39
C MET A 174 -1.75 13.76 5.56
N PHE A 175 -2.94 13.73 4.98
CA PHE A 175 -3.71 12.51 4.83
C PHE A 175 -3.78 12.16 3.35
N VAL A 176 -3.26 11.00 2.99
CA VAL A 176 -3.32 10.45 1.63
C VAL A 176 -4.16 9.18 1.67
N LEU A 177 -5.15 9.10 0.78
CA LEU A 177 -5.90 7.88 0.53
C LEU A 177 -5.33 7.19 -0.70
N THR A 178 -4.91 5.94 -0.54
CA THR A 178 -4.49 5.08 -1.65
C THR A 178 -5.53 3.98 -1.86
N VAL A 179 -6.08 3.92 -3.06
CA VAL A 179 -7.07 2.90 -3.44
C VAL A 179 -6.40 1.92 -4.38
N LEU A 180 -6.27 0.67 -3.93
CA LEU A 180 -5.72 -0.44 -4.71
C LEU A 180 -6.88 -1.24 -5.30
N ARG A 181 -6.96 -1.22 -6.61
CA ARG A 181 -7.99 -1.85 -7.42
C ARG A 181 -7.32 -2.98 -8.21
N LEU A 182 -7.68 -4.22 -7.91
CA LEU A 182 -7.06 -5.42 -8.51
C LEU A 182 -7.80 -5.87 -9.77
N TYR A 183 -7.13 -6.54 -10.70
CA TYR A 183 -7.80 -7.08 -11.87
C TYR A 183 -7.07 -8.26 -12.49
N ARG A 184 -7.80 -9.06 -13.27
CA ARG A 184 -7.25 -10.08 -14.15
C ARG A 184 -6.84 -9.47 -15.48
N LYS A 185 -5.78 -9.99 -16.08
CA LYS A 185 -5.35 -9.56 -17.41
C LYS A 185 -6.47 -9.75 -18.43
N GLY A 186 -6.74 -8.70 -19.20
CA GLY A 186 -7.85 -8.66 -20.18
C GLY A 186 -9.23 -8.35 -19.58
N GLN A 187 -9.35 -8.20 -18.26
CA GLN A 187 -10.56 -7.67 -17.63
C GLN A 187 -10.64 -6.16 -17.86
N GLN A 188 -11.73 -5.70 -18.47
CA GLN A 188 -12.04 -4.27 -18.50
C GLN A 188 -12.59 -3.86 -17.15
N LEU A 189 -12.19 -2.68 -16.69
CA LEU A 189 -12.50 -2.25 -15.33
C LEU A 189 -13.39 -1.04 -15.34
N GLU A 190 -14.14 -0.94 -14.25
CA GLU A 190 -15.14 0.08 -14.09
C GLU A 190 -14.47 1.44 -13.97
N SER A 191 -15.27 2.49 -14.13
CA SER A 191 -14.80 3.87 -14.05
C SER A 191 -13.99 4.16 -12.77
N ALA A 192 -13.08 5.12 -12.88
CA ALA A 192 -12.22 5.49 -11.77
C ALA A 192 -13.04 5.86 -10.52
N PRO A 193 -12.54 5.55 -9.31
CA PRO A 193 -13.18 5.98 -8.09
C PRO A 193 -13.39 7.49 -8.06
N GLN A 194 -14.56 7.90 -7.60
CA GLN A 194 -14.83 9.31 -7.34
C GLN A 194 -14.53 9.61 -5.89
N THR A 195 -13.88 10.74 -5.64
CA THR A 195 -13.58 11.19 -4.28
C THR A 195 -14.17 12.58 -4.06
N GLU A 196 -14.93 12.72 -2.98
CA GLU A 196 -15.36 14.00 -2.42
C GLU A 196 -14.65 14.17 -1.08
N GLN A 197 -14.26 15.40 -0.72
CA GLN A 197 -13.67 15.67 0.58
C GLN A 197 -14.06 17.06 1.09
N ASN A 198 -14.14 17.17 2.41
CA ASN A 198 -14.30 18.44 3.13
C ASN A 198 -13.40 18.45 4.37
N ASP A 199 -13.60 19.39 5.28
CA ASP A 199 -12.76 19.54 6.48
C ASP A 199 -12.84 18.36 7.45
N THR A 200 -13.94 17.59 7.42
CA THR A 200 -14.21 16.54 8.40
C THR A 200 -14.09 15.13 7.87
N ALA A 201 -14.24 14.94 6.55
CA ALA A 201 -14.32 13.61 5.95
C ALA A 201 -13.83 13.54 4.51
N ILE A 202 -13.59 12.31 4.07
CA ILE A 202 -13.36 11.92 2.68
C ILE A 202 -14.40 10.86 2.34
N LEU A 203 -15.09 11.01 1.22
CA LEU A 203 -16.04 10.05 0.70
C LEU A 203 -15.52 9.49 -0.63
N LEU A 204 -15.25 8.20 -0.64
CA LEU A 204 -14.88 7.45 -1.82
C LEU A 204 -16.11 6.74 -2.38
N ARG A 205 -16.29 6.78 -3.70
CA ARG A 205 -17.28 6.00 -4.44
C ARG A 205 -16.54 5.14 -5.46
N VAL A 206 -16.56 3.84 -5.25
CA VAL A 206 -15.87 2.85 -6.08
C VAL A 206 -16.94 2.03 -6.81
N PRO A 207 -17.02 2.12 -8.14
CA PRO A 207 -17.86 1.19 -8.90
C PRO A 207 -17.33 -0.23 -8.75
N SER A 208 -18.23 -1.21 -8.64
CA SER A 208 -17.93 -2.63 -8.52
C SER A 208 -18.42 -3.39 -9.76
N ALA A 209 -17.87 -4.59 -9.99
CA ALA A 209 -18.15 -5.41 -11.17
C ALA A 209 -19.61 -5.88 -11.30
N ASP A 210 -20.39 -5.81 -10.22
CA ASP A 210 -21.83 -6.12 -10.18
C ASP A 210 -22.71 -4.88 -10.41
N ASP A 211 -22.16 -3.81 -11.02
CA ASP A 211 -22.77 -2.49 -11.20
C ASP A 211 -23.19 -1.80 -9.89
N ALA A 212 -22.89 -2.39 -8.72
CA ALA A 212 -23.14 -1.77 -7.44
C ALA A 212 -22.06 -0.73 -7.12
N MET A 213 -22.47 0.36 -6.47
CA MET A 213 -21.54 1.36 -5.96
C MET A 213 -21.13 1.01 -4.53
N VAL A 214 -19.83 0.89 -4.29
CA VAL A 214 -19.26 0.84 -2.94
C VAL A 214 -18.96 2.26 -2.49
N THR A 215 -19.48 2.67 -1.34
CA THR A 215 -19.21 3.99 -0.77
C THR A 215 -18.44 3.85 0.53
N ILE A 216 -17.30 4.51 0.66
CA ILE A 216 -16.48 4.50 1.87
C ILE A 216 -16.31 5.94 2.35
N ALA A 217 -16.96 6.29 3.46
CA ALA A 217 -16.79 7.56 4.15
C ALA A 217 -15.77 7.41 5.27
N LEU A 218 -14.68 8.16 5.22
CA LEU A 218 -13.59 8.18 6.20
C LEU A 218 -13.62 9.50 6.97
N ARG A 219 -13.55 9.43 8.30
CA ARG A 219 -13.40 10.60 9.16
C ARG A 219 -11.93 11.02 9.18
N LYS A 220 -11.66 12.30 8.93
CA LYS A 220 -10.29 12.83 8.94
C LYS A 220 -9.67 12.76 10.35
N PRO A 221 -8.35 12.55 10.47
CA PRO A 221 -7.66 12.57 11.76
C PRO A 221 -7.90 13.87 12.54
N GLY A 222 -7.96 13.78 13.87
CA GLY A 222 -8.18 14.94 14.75
C GLY A 222 -9.64 15.41 14.85
N VAL A 223 -10.54 14.90 14.01
CA VAL A 223 -11.97 15.25 14.01
C VAL A 223 -12.75 14.24 14.85
N THR A 224 -13.66 14.68 15.71
CA THR A 224 -14.49 13.81 16.57
C THR A 224 -15.75 13.30 15.86
N GLN A 225 -16.36 14.14 15.02
CA GLN A 225 -17.55 13.82 14.22
C GLN A 225 -17.36 14.31 12.78
N ALA A 226 -17.70 13.45 11.82
CA ALA A 226 -17.62 13.73 10.40
C ALA A 226 -19.02 13.93 9.79
N SER A 227 -19.10 14.81 8.80
CA SER A 227 -20.27 14.97 7.94
C SER A 227 -19.87 15.15 6.48
N ILE A 228 -20.45 14.39 5.56
CA ILE A 228 -20.21 14.51 4.10
C ILE A 228 -21.34 13.90 3.29
N SER A 229 -21.79 14.60 2.24
CA SER A 229 -22.89 14.18 1.34
C SER A 229 -24.14 13.62 2.06
N GLY A 230 -24.53 14.24 3.19
CA GLY A 230 -25.69 13.83 3.99
C GLY A 230 -25.45 12.65 4.96
N LEU A 231 -24.23 12.14 5.05
CA LEU A 231 -23.81 11.19 6.09
C LEU A 231 -23.29 11.94 7.30
N GLU A 232 -23.66 11.51 8.49
CA GLU A 232 -23.08 11.97 9.75
C GLU A 232 -22.60 10.78 10.58
N PHE A 233 -21.35 10.83 11.06
CA PHE A 233 -20.75 9.67 11.73
C PHE A 233 -19.60 10.02 12.66
N THR A 234 -19.44 9.23 13.72
CA THR A 234 -18.35 9.31 14.70
C THR A 234 -17.33 8.18 14.56
N HIS A 235 -17.68 7.14 13.80
CA HIS A 235 -16.81 6.01 13.50
C HIS A 235 -15.58 6.46 12.69
N PHE A 236 -14.53 5.64 12.61
CA PHE A 236 -13.39 5.96 11.76
C PHE A 236 -13.80 5.93 10.28
N ALA A 237 -14.55 4.90 9.90
CA ALA A 237 -15.12 4.83 8.56
C ALA A 237 -16.49 4.16 8.55
N ILE A 238 -17.27 4.47 7.52
CA ILE A 238 -18.48 3.76 7.13
C ILE A 238 -18.29 3.27 5.71
N ALA A 239 -18.43 1.98 5.47
CA ALA A 239 -18.48 1.40 4.14
C ALA A 239 -19.92 0.94 3.85
N ARG A 240 -20.40 1.11 2.61
CA ARG A 240 -21.70 0.58 2.16
C ARG A 240 -21.56 -0.07 0.79
N LYS A 241 -22.29 -1.16 0.56
CA LYS A 241 -22.48 -1.79 -0.75
C LYS A 241 -23.91 -2.35 -0.81
N GLY A 242 -24.73 -1.81 -1.71
CA GLY A 242 -26.17 -2.14 -1.75
C GLY A 242 -26.86 -1.80 -0.42
N GLU A 243 -27.57 -2.77 0.17
CA GLU A 243 -28.23 -2.61 1.48
C GLU A 243 -27.29 -2.84 2.67
N GLN A 244 -26.07 -3.31 2.44
CA GLN A 244 -25.12 -3.61 3.51
C GLN A 244 -24.35 -2.35 3.94
N GLU A 245 -24.22 -2.16 5.24
CA GLU A 245 -23.41 -1.12 5.87
C GLU A 245 -22.45 -1.74 6.89
N TRP A 246 -21.20 -1.33 6.83
CA TRP A 246 -20.16 -1.67 7.80
C TRP A 246 -19.63 -0.41 8.45
N ARG A 247 -19.48 -0.45 9.78
CA ARG A 247 -18.91 0.64 10.56
C ARG A 247 -17.58 0.20 11.14
N LEU A 248 -16.53 0.92 10.79
CA LEU A 248 -15.18 0.64 11.24
C LEU A 248 -14.88 1.54 12.43
N ALA A 249 -14.73 0.92 13.61
CA ALA A 249 -14.31 1.63 14.80
C ALA A 249 -12.83 2.00 14.68
N GLY A 250 -12.50 3.26 14.91
CA GLY A 250 -11.12 3.67 15.13
C GLY A 250 -10.78 3.55 16.61
N LYS A 251 -9.54 3.18 16.94
CA LYS A 251 -9.00 3.53 18.25
C LYS A 251 -8.74 5.04 18.27
N GLN A 252 -9.16 5.72 19.34
CA GLN A 252 -8.66 7.05 19.59
C GLN A 252 -7.14 6.95 19.79
N VAL A 253 -6.39 7.73 19.02
CA VAL A 253 -4.96 7.89 19.24
C VAL A 253 -4.83 9.01 20.28
N GLY A 254 -4.51 8.66 21.52
CA GLY A 254 -4.18 9.60 22.59
C GLY A 254 -4.57 9.13 23.99
N GLU A 255 -3.63 8.50 24.69
CA GLU A 255 -2.86 9.11 25.80
C GLU A 255 -1.39 8.68 25.66
#